data_AF-A0A9D1YC59-F1
#
_entry.id   AF-A0A9D1YC59-F1
#
_cell.length_a   1.000
_cell.length_b   1.000
_cell.length_c   1.000
_cell.angle_alpha   90.00
_cell.angle_beta   90.00
_cell.angle_gamma   90.00
#
_symmetry.space_group_name_H-M   'P 1'
#
loop_
_entity.id
_entity.type
_entity.pdbx_description
1 polymer ?
#
loop_
_entity_poly.entity_id
_entity_poly.type
_entity_poly.pdbx_seq_one_letter_code
_entity_poly.pdbx_strand_id
1 'polypeptide(L)'
;MKKRLLALALAALVTATLPLPAVAAENQSSPLPVEETVLEADQPQIPEEETPAQPELLAGDETPSEETPSEETPSEETPDEETPDEETPDEETPDEETPDEEEPVLPSFNTQEHVIYIEGNEDKVRAEDGMTRAEASKMIYTLLVDPLPGDGTTFPDVPANSWYETYVNSMAAMGLIKGYADGAAFLPGRHITRAEFVTILSRVLPAEEGLELDLSALFPDGDNDHWAYAALCNAVDRGWLSGYGEDGSLRPNDQVTRAQAITILNRLLGRSADKAAIDAAGKIFQYIDLKLTHWAYYDIMEASVPHTPSVSETGDEIWSTFTPVKAERAPGYYLEQGQLYCVGSDGYYLRNESNGVLDFNDMGQYTSGNAKLDGYLTTLVNLYYNPKASRFVNLRTFYYFVVNNCEYRNNLVYIPQGATDWEADSALRMISDGYYGNCYNFAALFTMLARRLGYQATGISGTVTAGYEWGWEYDTHGWVEINEGGKIYVCDPEETNAYGWDLFYKPYGTTYTHYMVNGVSLG
;
A
#
# COMPACT_ATOMS: atom_id res chain seq x y z
N MET A 1 -41.47 13.60 34.49
CA MET A 1 -41.05 14.74 33.64
C MET A 1 -39.54 14.77 33.55
N LYS A 2 -38.96 14.27 32.43
CA LYS A 2 -37.58 14.50 31.93
C LYS A 2 -37.36 13.53 30.77
N LYS A 3 -37.26 14.03 29.53
CA LYS A 3 -36.80 13.24 28.38
C LYS A 3 -35.27 13.12 28.46
N ARG A 4 -34.70 11.99 28.08
CA ARG A 4 -33.31 11.90 27.61
C ARG A 4 -33.37 11.66 26.10
N LEU A 5 -32.61 12.43 25.33
CA LEU A 5 -32.53 12.22 23.89
C LEU A 5 -31.49 11.14 23.58
N LEU A 6 -31.75 10.39 22.51
CA LEU A 6 -30.77 9.54 21.87
C LEU A 6 -29.80 10.45 21.08
N ALA A 7 -28.50 10.18 21.15
CA ALA A 7 -27.51 10.84 20.32
C ALA A 7 -27.05 9.84 19.25
N LEU A 8 -27.56 9.99 18.02
CA LEU A 8 -27.03 9.26 16.86
C LEU A 8 -25.77 9.99 16.38
N ALA A 9 -24.63 9.30 16.39
CA ALA A 9 -23.44 9.75 15.70
C ALA A 9 -23.60 9.43 14.20
N LEU A 10 -24.01 10.42 13.40
CA LEU A 10 -24.11 10.26 11.95
C LEU A 10 -22.79 10.72 11.30
N ALA A 11 -22.04 9.78 10.75
CA ALA A 11 -20.83 10.07 9.99
C ALA A 11 -21.18 10.73 8.64
N ALA A 12 -21.34 12.04 8.64
CA ALA A 12 -21.65 12.82 7.45
C ALA A 12 -20.41 12.93 6.55
N LEU A 13 -20.27 12.01 5.59
CA LEU A 13 -19.26 12.10 4.53
C LEU A 13 -19.60 13.27 3.61
N VAL A 14 -19.02 14.44 3.87
CA VAL A 14 -19.22 15.65 3.05
C VAL A 14 -18.48 15.48 1.73
N THR A 15 -19.18 14.98 0.72
CA THR A 15 -18.75 14.99 -0.68
C THR A 15 -18.78 16.42 -1.21
N ALA A 16 -17.72 17.18 -0.92
CA ALA A 16 -17.52 18.53 -1.45
C ALA A 16 -17.36 18.47 -2.97
N THR A 17 -18.44 18.71 -3.70
CA THR A 17 -18.42 18.89 -5.16
C THR A 17 -17.53 20.08 -5.51
N LEU A 18 -16.38 19.81 -6.13
CA LEU A 18 -15.42 20.85 -6.48
C LEU A 18 -15.96 21.76 -7.58
N PRO A 19 -15.71 23.08 -7.50
CA PRO A 19 -15.68 23.92 -8.69
C PRO A 19 -14.45 23.52 -9.51
N LEU A 20 -14.61 22.56 -10.42
CA LEU A 20 -13.61 22.32 -11.47
C LEU A 20 -13.65 23.52 -12.44
N PRO A 21 -12.50 24.06 -12.87
CA PRO A 21 -12.48 25.04 -13.95
C PRO A 21 -13.09 24.40 -15.21
N ALA A 22 -13.96 25.14 -15.90
CA ALA A 22 -14.66 24.62 -17.07
C ALA A 22 -13.68 24.42 -18.23
N VAL A 23 -13.47 23.17 -18.64
CA VAL A 23 -12.70 22.84 -19.85
C VAL A 23 -13.47 23.36 -21.07
N ALA A 24 -13.09 24.53 -21.56
CA ALA A 24 -13.68 25.14 -22.74
C ALA A 24 -13.28 24.34 -23.99
N ALA A 25 -14.25 23.62 -24.55
CA ALA A 25 -14.11 23.01 -25.86
C ALA A 25 -14.28 24.06 -26.99
N GLU A 26 -13.71 23.73 -28.15
CA GLU A 26 -13.83 24.46 -29.42
C GLU A 26 -13.25 25.89 -29.50
N ASN A 27 -12.08 25.99 -30.13
CA ASN A 27 -12.00 26.82 -31.33
C ASN A 27 -11.06 26.18 -32.36
N GLN A 28 -11.50 26.08 -33.62
CA GLN A 28 -10.64 25.60 -34.71
C GLN A 28 -9.93 26.78 -35.37
N SER A 29 -8.61 26.81 -35.29
CA SER A 29 -7.77 27.66 -36.14
C SER A 29 -6.57 26.85 -36.61
N SER A 30 -6.33 26.84 -37.92
CA SER A 30 -5.25 26.05 -38.52
C SER A 30 -3.88 26.63 -38.16
N PRO A 31 -2.85 25.79 -37.89
CA PRO A 31 -1.52 26.28 -37.54
C PRO A 31 -0.85 26.99 -38.72
N LEU A 32 -0.16 28.09 -38.41
CA LEU A 32 0.88 28.64 -39.28
C LEU A 32 2.21 27.89 -39.04
N PRO A 33 3.09 27.77 -40.04
CA PRO A 33 4.33 27.03 -39.91
C PRO A 33 5.35 27.74 -39.02
N VAL A 34 6.11 26.96 -38.25
CA VAL A 34 7.28 27.41 -37.50
C VAL A 34 8.52 26.93 -38.23
N GLU A 35 9.46 27.83 -38.55
CA GLU A 35 10.79 27.46 -39.01
C GLU A 35 11.67 27.11 -37.79
N GLU A 36 12.09 25.85 -37.65
CA GLU A 36 13.11 25.48 -36.68
C GLU A 36 14.48 25.98 -37.15
N THR A 37 15.05 26.93 -36.41
CA THR A 37 16.46 27.33 -36.53
C THR A 37 17.27 26.61 -35.46
N VAL A 38 17.90 25.49 -35.83
CA VAL A 38 18.77 24.72 -34.94
C VAL A 38 20.04 25.52 -34.64
N LEU A 39 20.36 25.67 -33.36
CA LEU A 39 21.66 26.13 -32.89
C LEU A 39 22.40 24.94 -32.27
N GLU A 40 23.51 24.55 -32.90
CA GLU A 40 24.37 23.47 -32.41
C GLU A 40 25.12 23.90 -31.14
N ALA A 41 25.26 22.97 -30.19
CA ALA A 41 26.12 23.13 -29.01
C ALA A 41 27.00 21.87 -28.86
N ASP A 42 28.31 22.10 -28.79
CA ASP A 42 29.34 21.06 -28.91
C ASP A 42 29.42 20.12 -27.69
N GLN A 43 29.78 18.85 -27.91
CA GLN A 43 29.96 17.81 -26.89
C GLN A 43 31.19 16.95 -27.22
N PRO A 44 32.16 16.81 -26.29
CA PRO A 44 33.42 16.13 -26.57
C PRO A 44 33.29 14.60 -26.66
N GLN A 45 34.02 14.02 -27.61
CA GLN A 45 34.00 12.59 -27.95
C GLN A 45 34.92 11.73 -27.05
N ILE A 46 34.48 10.51 -26.73
CA ILE A 46 35.30 9.39 -26.24
C ILE A 46 34.81 8.13 -27.00
N PRO A 47 35.69 7.26 -27.55
CA PRO A 47 35.32 6.33 -28.62
C PRO A 47 34.67 5.00 -28.17
N GLU A 48 34.02 4.36 -29.14
CA GLU A 48 33.35 3.05 -29.05
C GLU A 48 34.33 1.88 -29.20
N GLU A 49 33.90 0.66 -28.81
CA GLU A 49 34.59 -0.61 -29.07
C GLU A 49 33.60 -1.61 -29.71
N GLU A 50 34.02 -2.33 -30.75
CA GLU A 50 33.12 -3.08 -31.65
C GLU A 50 32.62 -4.42 -31.05
N THR A 51 31.50 -4.95 -31.59
CA THR A 51 31.09 -6.35 -31.40
C THR A 51 30.53 -6.93 -32.72
N PRO A 52 31.05 -8.06 -33.23
CA PRO A 52 30.66 -8.61 -34.53
C PRO A 52 29.41 -9.50 -34.51
N ALA A 53 28.89 -9.82 -35.70
CA ALA A 53 27.53 -10.32 -35.94
C ALA A 53 27.33 -11.85 -35.91
N GLN A 54 26.05 -12.25 -35.97
CA GLN A 54 25.55 -13.62 -36.15
C GLN A 54 25.71 -14.13 -37.60
N PRO A 55 25.48 -15.44 -37.85
CA PRO A 55 24.97 -15.96 -39.11
C PRO A 55 23.49 -16.41 -39.03
N GLU A 56 22.79 -16.35 -40.15
CA GLU A 56 21.36 -16.68 -40.33
C GLU A 56 21.11 -18.17 -40.62
N LEU A 57 19.87 -18.64 -40.41
CA LEU A 57 19.22 -19.65 -41.26
C LEU A 57 17.70 -19.38 -41.35
N LEU A 58 17.06 -19.81 -42.44
CA LEU A 58 15.71 -19.40 -42.86
C LEU A 58 14.82 -20.57 -43.34
N ALA A 59 13.50 -20.35 -43.21
CA ALA A 59 12.39 -20.93 -43.96
C ALA A 59 11.98 -22.42 -43.75
N GLY A 60 10.67 -22.63 -43.77
CA GLY A 60 9.93 -23.92 -43.71
C GLY A 60 8.46 -23.62 -43.40
N ASP A 61 7.52 -24.09 -44.22
CA ASP A 61 6.20 -23.44 -44.38
C ASP A 61 4.99 -24.41 -44.39
N GLU A 62 3.82 -23.84 -44.08
CA GLU A 62 2.42 -24.32 -44.21
C GLU A 62 1.93 -25.67 -43.60
N THR A 63 0.63 -25.69 -43.31
CA THR A 63 -0.23 -26.84 -42.90
C THR A 63 -1.17 -27.19 -44.08
N PRO A 64 -1.86 -28.38 -44.16
CA PRO A 64 -3.18 -28.50 -43.48
C PRO A 64 -3.76 -29.95 -43.23
N SER A 65 -4.93 -29.95 -42.56
CA SER A 65 -6.15 -30.77 -42.79
C SER A 65 -6.29 -32.30 -42.51
N GLU A 66 -7.31 -32.57 -41.68
CA GLU A 66 -8.44 -33.53 -41.83
C GLU A 66 -8.40 -35.03 -41.40
N GLU A 67 -9.34 -35.33 -40.48
CA GLU A 67 -10.30 -36.45 -40.42
C GLU A 67 -9.91 -37.93 -40.12
N THR A 68 -10.81 -38.58 -39.37
CA THR A 68 -10.84 -40.02 -39.03
C THR A 68 -11.93 -40.73 -39.85
N PRO A 69 -12.06 -42.09 -39.84
CA PRO A 69 -13.02 -42.71 -38.89
C PRO A 69 -12.81 -44.22 -38.53
N SER A 70 -13.61 -44.71 -37.55
CA SER A 70 -14.21 -46.08 -37.44
C SER A 70 -13.33 -47.36 -37.37
N GLU A 71 -13.70 -48.49 -36.72
CA GLU A 71 -14.66 -48.83 -35.63
C GLU A 71 -14.42 -50.34 -35.22
N GLU A 72 -15.20 -50.86 -34.26
CA GLU A 72 -15.48 -52.28 -33.93
C GLU A 72 -14.56 -53.13 -32.99
N THR A 73 -15.20 -53.60 -31.91
CA THR A 73 -14.97 -54.80 -31.05
C THR A 73 -16.02 -55.89 -31.39
N PRO A 74 -16.02 -57.18 -30.94
CA PRO A 74 -15.39 -57.83 -29.76
C PRO A 74 -14.59 -59.12 -30.16
N SER A 75 -14.51 -60.30 -29.50
CA SER A 75 -15.10 -60.98 -28.31
C SER A 75 -14.14 -62.13 -27.88
N GLU A 76 -13.87 -62.41 -26.60
CA GLU A 76 -14.62 -63.23 -25.59
C GLU A 76 -14.32 -64.76 -25.65
N GLU A 77 -14.61 -65.47 -24.55
CA GLU A 77 -14.47 -66.92 -24.26
C GLU A 77 -13.07 -67.49 -23.88
N THR A 78 -13.01 -68.12 -22.69
CA THR A 78 -11.99 -69.06 -22.21
C THR A 78 -12.41 -70.52 -22.51
N PRO A 79 -11.60 -71.56 -22.17
CA PRO A 79 -11.84 -72.25 -20.89
C PRO A 79 -10.58 -72.89 -20.23
N ASP A 80 -10.83 -73.57 -19.11
CA ASP A 80 -9.95 -74.30 -18.17
C ASP A 80 -9.42 -75.65 -18.76
N GLU A 81 -8.73 -76.58 -18.08
CA GLU A 81 -8.57 -76.91 -16.64
C GLU A 81 -7.31 -77.79 -16.41
N GLU A 82 -7.16 -78.32 -15.17
CA GLU A 82 -6.35 -79.47 -14.66
C GLU A 82 -5.26 -79.12 -13.62
N THR A 83 -5.46 -79.61 -12.39
CA THR A 83 -4.49 -79.62 -11.27
C THR A 83 -3.76 -80.98 -11.17
N PRO A 84 -2.71 -81.07 -10.34
CA PRO A 84 -2.76 -82.11 -9.30
C PRO A 84 -2.19 -81.66 -7.93
N ASP A 85 -2.48 -82.46 -6.90
CA ASP A 85 -2.33 -82.12 -5.48
C ASP A 85 -0.96 -82.44 -4.81
N GLU A 86 -0.87 -81.95 -3.56
CA GLU A 86 -0.41 -82.65 -2.34
C GLU A 86 0.98 -82.34 -1.72
N GLU A 87 1.07 -82.68 -0.42
CA GLU A 87 2.20 -82.62 0.54
C GLU A 87 2.63 -81.24 1.12
N THR A 88 2.19 -81.00 2.37
CA THR A 88 2.64 -79.91 3.25
C THR A 88 3.68 -80.38 4.28
N PRO A 89 4.80 -79.66 4.47
CA PRO A 89 5.65 -79.77 5.66
C PRO A 89 5.47 -78.57 6.60
N ASP A 90 5.38 -78.82 7.92
CA ASP A 90 5.41 -77.76 8.95
C ASP A 90 6.85 -77.22 9.14
N GLU A 91 7.02 -75.89 9.14
CA GLU A 91 8.17 -75.20 9.76
C GLU A 91 7.67 -74.00 10.60
N GLU A 92 8.46 -73.58 11.59
CA GLU A 92 8.02 -72.69 12.67
C GLU A 92 7.92 -71.21 12.26
N THR A 93 7.06 -70.48 12.97
CA THR A 93 6.78 -69.05 12.78
C THR A 93 8.01 -68.17 13.00
N PRO A 94 8.39 -67.32 12.02
CA PRO A 94 8.78 -65.96 12.35
C PRO A 94 7.52 -65.23 12.85
N ASP A 95 7.60 -64.54 13.99
CA ASP A 95 6.63 -63.49 14.29
C ASP A 95 6.83 -62.38 13.25
N GLU A 96 5.83 -62.15 12.39
CA GLU A 96 5.75 -60.90 11.64
C GLU A 96 5.42 -59.79 12.65
N GLU A 97 6.46 -59.16 13.20
CA GLU A 97 6.34 -57.77 13.61
C GLU A 97 5.99 -56.97 12.35
N THR A 98 4.69 -56.79 12.13
CA THR A 98 4.16 -55.73 11.26
C THR A 98 4.93 -54.47 11.61
N PRO A 99 5.60 -53.80 10.65
CA PRO A 99 6.20 -52.50 10.93
C PRO A 99 5.11 -51.63 11.54
N ASP A 100 5.39 -51.02 12.70
CA ASP A 100 4.48 -50.02 13.26
C ASP A 100 4.19 -49.00 12.16
N GLU A 101 2.93 -48.90 11.73
CA GLU A 101 2.50 -47.83 10.84
C GLU A 101 2.65 -46.54 11.63
N GLU A 102 3.80 -45.85 11.51
CA GLU A 102 4.09 -44.60 12.19
C GLU A 102 2.93 -43.63 11.93
N GLU A 103 2.07 -43.42 12.94
CA GLU A 103 0.90 -42.56 12.80
C GLU A 103 1.37 -41.20 12.27
N PRO A 104 0.81 -40.70 11.14
CA PRO A 104 1.39 -39.59 10.41
C PRO A 104 1.43 -38.36 11.32
N VAL A 105 2.65 -38.00 11.73
CA VAL A 105 2.90 -36.98 12.76
C VAL A 105 2.20 -35.70 12.36
N LEU A 106 1.16 -35.35 13.13
CA LEU A 106 0.36 -34.16 12.83
C LEU A 106 1.26 -32.93 12.89
N PRO A 107 1.17 -32.02 11.89
CA PRO A 107 1.94 -30.79 11.92
C PRO A 107 1.56 -29.96 13.16
N SER A 108 2.52 -29.24 13.72
CA SER A 108 2.32 -28.40 14.90
C SER A 108 2.85 -26.99 14.67
N PHE A 109 2.37 -26.02 15.46
CA PHE A 109 2.78 -24.62 15.33
C PHE A 109 4.03 -24.30 16.17
N ASN A 110 4.91 -23.45 15.65
CA ASN A 110 6.06 -22.91 16.37
C ASN A 110 5.60 -21.81 17.36
N THR A 111 5.30 -22.24 18.59
CA THR A 111 4.90 -21.39 19.71
C THR A 111 6.07 -20.93 20.59
N GLN A 112 7.32 -21.28 20.23
CA GLN A 112 8.50 -20.99 21.05
C GLN A 112 9.40 -19.92 20.44
N GLU A 113 9.55 -19.89 19.11
CA GLU A 113 10.34 -18.89 18.40
C GLU A 113 9.45 -17.90 17.66
N HIS A 114 9.70 -16.60 17.83
CA HIS A 114 8.93 -15.56 17.17
C HIS A 114 9.50 -15.27 15.78
N VAL A 115 9.31 -16.24 14.88
CA VAL A 115 9.44 -16.02 13.44
C VAL A 115 8.44 -14.94 13.01
N ILE A 116 8.90 -13.99 12.18
CA ILE A 116 8.01 -13.08 11.47
C ILE A 116 7.24 -13.88 10.41
N TYR A 117 5.96 -13.59 10.25
CA TYR A 117 5.08 -14.24 9.28
C TYR A 117 4.28 -13.25 8.44
N ILE A 118 4.48 -11.94 8.68
CA ILE A 118 4.00 -10.84 7.86
C ILE A 118 5.18 -10.03 7.33
N GLU A 119 5.20 -9.91 6.01
CA GLU A 119 6.01 -8.96 5.26
C GLU A 119 5.07 -7.96 4.59
N GLY A 120 5.55 -6.74 4.34
CA GLY A 120 4.85 -5.77 3.50
C GLY A 120 5.15 -5.98 2.01
N ASN A 121 4.62 -5.09 1.18
CA ASN A 121 5.10 -4.88 -0.18
C ASN A 121 4.77 -3.44 -0.60
N GLU A 122 5.77 -2.70 -1.08
CA GLU A 122 5.75 -1.25 -1.37
C GLU A 122 5.61 -0.37 -0.11
N ASP A 123 6.17 -0.80 1.02
CA ASP A 123 5.96 -0.19 2.36
C ASP A 123 4.48 -0.18 2.80
N LYS A 124 3.65 -1.08 2.26
CA LYS A 124 2.22 -1.20 2.59
C LYS A 124 1.94 -2.55 3.22
N VAL A 125 1.17 -2.53 4.30
CA VAL A 125 0.75 -3.76 4.97
C VAL A 125 -0.51 -4.35 4.35
N ARG A 126 -1.43 -3.53 3.84
CA ARG A 126 -2.78 -3.93 3.40
C ARG A 126 -3.53 -4.61 4.55
N ALA A 127 -3.94 -3.82 5.54
CA ALA A 127 -4.52 -4.33 6.79
C ALA A 127 -5.93 -4.91 6.59
N GLU A 128 -6.80 -4.17 5.89
CA GLU A 128 -8.21 -4.53 5.73
C GLU A 128 -8.56 -5.19 4.39
N ASP A 129 -7.55 -5.45 3.55
CA ASP A 129 -7.73 -6.22 2.32
C ASP A 129 -8.08 -7.69 2.67
N GLY A 130 -9.00 -8.26 1.88
CA GLY A 130 -9.41 -9.66 2.02
C GLY A 130 -8.29 -10.61 1.60
N MET A 131 -7.85 -11.48 2.49
CA MET A 131 -6.68 -12.32 2.27
C MET A 131 -6.96 -13.46 1.28
N THR A 132 -6.09 -13.64 0.28
CA THR A 132 -6.16 -14.77 -0.67
C THR A 132 -5.84 -16.11 -0.02
N ARG A 133 -6.30 -17.21 -0.61
CA ARG A 133 -5.94 -18.57 -0.17
C ARG A 133 -4.43 -18.86 -0.29
N ALA A 134 -3.75 -18.26 -1.27
CA ALA A 134 -2.29 -18.32 -1.39
C ALA A 134 -1.58 -17.64 -0.21
N GLU A 135 -1.98 -16.43 0.17
CA GLU A 135 -1.43 -15.70 1.33
C GLU A 135 -1.74 -16.42 2.64
N ALA A 136 -2.96 -16.93 2.80
CA ALA A 136 -3.37 -17.75 3.94
C ALA A 136 -2.46 -18.98 4.12
N SER A 137 -2.12 -19.65 3.00
CA SER A 137 -1.24 -20.81 3.01
C SER A 137 0.19 -20.43 3.36
N LYS A 138 0.75 -19.34 2.81
CA LYS A 138 2.08 -18.83 3.22
C LYS A 138 2.12 -18.55 4.72
N MET A 139 1.14 -17.80 5.25
CA MET A 139 1.12 -17.39 6.65
C MET A 139 1.03 -18.58 7.60
N ILE A 140 0.17 -19.57 7.31
CA ILE A 140 0.05 -20.77 8.15
C ILE A 140 1.30 -21.65 8.02
N TYR A 141 1.80 -21.91 6.80
CA TYR A 141 3.01 -22.71 6.57
C TYR A 141 4.24 -22.14 7.30
N THR A 142 4.44 -20.82 7.26
CA THR A 142 5.57 -20.12 7.91
C THR A 142 5.59 -20.31 9.43
N LEU A 143 4.44 -20.68 10.02
CA LEU A 143 4.27 -20.88 11.46
C LEU A 143 4.29 -22.36 11.87
N LEU A 144 4.46 -23.31 10.95
CA LEU A 144 4.58 -24.73 11.28
C LEU A 144 6.00 -25.11 11.67
N VAL A 145 6.13 -26.11 12.56
CA VAL A 145 7.40 -26.80 12.85
C VAL A 145 7.66 -27.82 11.75
N ASP A 146 8.85 -27.77 11.15
CA ASP A 146 9.36 -28.70 10.12
C ASP A 146 8.33 -29.18 9.06
N PRO A 147 7.58 -28.28 8.41
CA PRO A 147 6.56 -28.66 7.43
C PRO A 147 7.18 -29.33 6.20
N LEU A 148 6.40 -30.20 5.54
CA LEU A 148 6.84 -30.93 4.34
C LEU A 148 7.35 -29.96 3.24
N PRO A 149 8.32 -30.37 2.40
CA PRO A 149 8.91 -29.50 1.37
C PRO A 149 7.94 -29.10 0.23
N GLY A 150 6.81 -29.79 0.09
CA GLY A 150 5.79 -29.44 -0.92
C GLY A 150 6.20 -29.73 -2.36
N ASP A 151 7.00 -30.78 -2.57
CA ASP A 151 7.53 -31.18 -3.88
C ASP A 151 6.42 -31.61 -4.85
N GLY A 152 6.27 -30.88 -5.97
CA GLY A 152 5.41 -31.26 -7.09
C GLY A 152 3.97 -30.74 -7.02
N THR A 153 3.45 -30.36 -8.18
CA THR A 153 2.13 -29.73 -8.34
C THR A 153 0.97 -30.64 -7.91
N THR A 154 0.26 -30.25 -6.85
CA THR A 154 -0.94 -30.97 -6.37
C THR A 154 -2.23 -30.54 -7.10
N PHE A 155 -2.32 -29.29 -7.56
CA PHE A 155 -3.52 -28.74 -8.18
C PHE A 155 -3.22 -28.14 -9.57
N PRO A 156 -4.07 -28.35 -10.61
CA PRO A 156 -3.83 -27.82 -11.96
C PRO A 156 -3.75 -26.29 -12.05
N ASP A 157 -4.30 -25.56 -11.08
CA ASP A 157 -4.27 -24.10 -10.99
C ASP A 157 -3.19 -23.57 -10.01
N VAL A 158 -2.20 -24.41 -9.67
CA VAL A 158 -0.98 -24.03 -8.92
C VAL A 158 0.24 -24.30 -9.82
N PRO A 159 0.61 -23.37 -10.73
CA PRO A 159 1.71 -23.57 -11.66
C PRO A 159 3.07 -23.63 -10.97
N ALA A 160 3.97 -24.48 -11.48
CA ALA A 160 5.34 -24.57 -11.00
C ALA A 160 6.09 -23.23 -11.04
N ASN A 161 6.89 -22.94 -10.03
CA ASN A 161 7.57 -21.68 -9.75
C ASN A 161 6.63 -20.51 -9.35
N SER A 162 5.37 -20.78 -9.03
CA SER A 162 4.51 -19.77 -8.38
C SER A 162 4.99 -19.51 -6.96
N TRP A 163 4.97 -18.26 -6.49
CA TRP A 163 5.51 -17.91 -5.16
C TRP A 163 4.83 -18.64 -3.98
N TYR A 164 3.63 -19.19 -4.21
CA TYR A 164 2.83 -19.95 -3.25
C TYR A 164 2.91 -21.48 -3.42
N GLU A 165 3.64 -22.00 -4.41
CA GLU A 165 3.64 -23.42 -4.78
C GLU A 165 3.97 -24.34 -3.58
N THR A 166 5.15 -24.16 -2.99
CA THR A 166 5.63 -24.94 -1.83
C THR A 166 4.60 -24.98 -0.70
N TYR A 167 4.07 -23.83 -0.31
CA TYR A 167 3.13 -23.73 0.82
C TYR A 167 1.83 -24.48 0.53
N VAL A 168 1.32 -24.36 -0.70
CA VAL A 168 0.05 -24.98 -1.11
C VAL A 168 0.19 -26.49 -1.31
N ASN A 169 1.24 -26.96 -1.98
CA ASN A 169 1.47 -28.39 -2.16
C ASN A 169 1.78 -29.08 -0.82
N SER A 170 2.60 -28.46 0.04
CA SER A 170 2.91 -28.97 1.38
C SER A 170 1.68 -29.09 2.26
N MET A 171 0.90 -28.01 2.40
CA MET A 171 -0.31 -28.04 3.23
C MET A 171 -1.41 -28.96 2.66
N ALA A 172 -1.39 -29.27 1.36
CA ALA A 172 -2.25 -30.28 0.76
C ALA A 172 -1.78 -31.70 1.06
N ALA A 173 -0.46 -31.97 0.98
CA ALA A 173 0.15 -33.24 1.36
C ALA A 173 -0.07 -33.56 2.86
N MET A 174 -0.01 -32.54 3.73
CA MET A 174 -0.36 -32.65 5.16
C MET A 174 -1.89 -32.67 5.42
N GLY A 175 -2.74 -32.71 4.39
CA GLY A 175 -4.21 -32.77 4.51
C GLY A 175 -4.89 -31.51 5.05
N LEU A 176 -4.12 -30.45 5.39
CA LEU A 176 -4.60 -29.21 6.00
C LEU A 176 -5.49 -28.39 5.06
N ILE A 177 -5.23 -28.43 3.75
CA ILE A 177 -6.05 -27.78 2.71
C ILE A 177 -6.53 -28.77 1.65
N LYS A 178 -7.63 -28.41 0.99
CA LYS A 178 -8.23 -29.14 -0.12
C LYS A 178 -8.71 -28.15 -1.19
N GLY A 179 -8.84 -28.62 -2.43
CA GLY A 179 -9.43 -27.86 -3.53
C GLY A 179 -10.96 -27.83 -3.48
N TYR A 180 -11.56 -26.92 -4.23
CA TYR A 180 -13.00 -26.90 -4.53
C TYR A 180 -13.32 -27.82 -5.71
N ALA A 181 -14.62 -28.04 -5.96
CA ALA A 181 -15.12 -28.99 -6.98
C ALA A 181 -14.46 -30.36 -6.81
N ASP A 182 -14.80 -31.01 -5.69
CA ASP A 182 -14.34 -32.36 -5.31
C ASP A 182 -12.80 -32.51 -5.26
N GLY A 183 -12.10 -31.41 -4.99
CA GLY A 183 -10.65 -31.33 -4.84
C GLY A 183 -9.91 -30.77 -6.06
N ALA A 184 -10.58 -30.58 -7.19
CA ALA A 184 -9.95 -30.34 -8.49
C ALA A 184 -9.21 -28.99 -8.66
N ALA A 185 -9.57 -27.93 -7.92
CA ALA A 185 -8.95 -26.60 -8.07
C ALA A 185 -8.71 -25.91 -6.72
N PHE A 186 -7.50 -25.37 -6.51
CA PHE A 186 -7.14 -24.69 -5.26
C PHE A 186 -7.70 -23.27 -5.15
N LEU A 187 -7.88 -22.58 -6.28
CA LEU A 187 -8.26 -21.18 -6.42
C LEU A 187 -7.34 -20.22 -5.62
N PRO A 188 -6.03 -20.14 -5.92
CA PRO A 188 -5.05 -19.42 -5.10
C PRO A 188 -5.39 -17.94 -4.88
N GLY A 189 -5.87 -17.25 -5.91
CA GLY A 189 -6.27 -15.84 -5.85
C GLY A 189 -7.68 -15.57 -5.31
N ARG A 190 -8.45 -16.60 -4.92
CA ARG A 190 -9.74 -16.41 -4.25
C ARG A 190 -9.50 -16.02 -2.80
N HIS A 191 -10.20 -15.00 -2.30
CA HIS A 191 -10.17 -14.64 -0.87
C HIS A 191 -10.71 -15.80 -0.02
N ILE A 192 -10.08 -16.07 1.12
CA ILE A 192 -10.48 -17.14 2.05
C ILE A 192 -11.53 -16.61 3.04
N THR A 193 -12.54 -17.42 3.38
CA THR A 193 -13.51 -17.02 4.41
C THR A 193 -12.98 -17.22 5.83
N ARG A 194 -13.58 -16.55 6.81
CA ARG A 194 -13.26 -16.72 8.24
C ARG A 194 -13.41 -18.18 8.69
N ALA A 195 -14.47 -18.86 8.27
CA ALA A 195 -14.69 -20.29 8.52
C ALA A 195 -13.65 -21.18 7.84
N GLU A 196 -13.29 -20.91 6.58
CA GLU A 196 -12.25 -21.65 5.86
C GLU A 196 -10.88 -21.51 6.56
N PHE A 197 -10.53 -20.30 7.00
CA PHE A 197 -9.28 -20.04 7.70
C PHE A 197 -9.20 -20.83 9.02
N VAL A 198 -10.19 -20.72 9.92
CA VAL A 198 -10.16 -21.46 11.19
C VAL A 198 -10.34 -22.97 11.02
N THR A 199 -10.90 -23.43 9.90
CA THR A 199 -10.93 -24.86 9.55
C THR A 199 -9.53 -25.41 9.27
N ILE A 200 -8.64 -24.62 8.64
CA ILE A 200 -7.24 -25.04 8.45
C ILE A 200 -6.51 -25.09 9.80
N LEU A 201 -6.68 -24.06 10.63
CA LEU A 201 -6.09 -24.04 11.99
C LEU A 201 -6.57 -25.22 12.84
N SER A 202 -7.86 -25.58 12.74
CA SER A 202 -8.47 -26.72 13.44
C SER A 202 -8.04 -28.10 12.92
N ARG A 203 -7.30 -28.19 11.79
CA ARG A 203 -6.67 -29.43 11.32
C ARG A 203 -5.26 -29.61 11.88
N VAL A 204 -4.57 -28.51 12.18
CA VAL A 204 -3.27 -28.50 12.89
C VAL A 204 -3.49 -28.70 14.40
N LEU A 205 -4.54 -28.07 14.95
CA LEU A 205 -4.93 -28.19 16.35
C LEU A 205 -6.42 -28.60 16.49
N PRO A 206 -6.72 -29.91 16.40
CA PRO A 206 -8.08 -30.44 16.58
C PRO A 206 -8.72 -30.06 17.92
N ALA A 207 -10.05 -29.98 17.93
CA ALA A 207 -10.83 -29.78 19.16
C ALA A 207 -10.64 -30.95 20.14
N GLU A 208 -10.85 -30.70 21.44
CA GLU A 208 -10.90 -31.78 22.43
C GLU A 208 -12.17 -32.62 22.26
N GLU A 209 -12.07 -33.92 22.55
CA GLU A 209 -13.19 -34.85 22.38
C GLU A 209 -14.35 -34.49 23.31
N GLY A 210 -15.55 -34.32 22.75
CA GLY A 210 -16.74 -33.91 23.50
C GLY A 210 -16.92 -32.39 23.66
N LEU A 211 -16.19 -31.55 22.91
CA LEU A 211 -16.48 -30.10 22.85
C LEU A 211 -17.86 -29.84 22.22
N GLU A 212 -18.85 -29.54 23.07
CA GLU A 212 -20.18 -29.07 22.67
C GLU A 212 -20.36 -27.58 23.00
N LEU A 213 -20.50 -26.74 21.97
CA LEU A 213 -20.64 -25.28 22.11
C LEU A 213 -21.76 -24.75 21.19
N ASP A 214 -22.85 -24.27 21.78
CA ASP A 214 -23.99 -23.73 21.02
C ASP A 214 -23.68 -22.33 20.47
N LEU A 215 -23.21 -22.26 19.22
CA LEU A 215 -22.92 -20.99 18.54
C LEU A 215 -24.17 -20.12 18.42
N SER A 216 -25.35 -20.71 18.20
CA SER A 216 -26.61 -19.99 18.06
C SER A 216 -27.07 -19.29 19.35
N ALA A 217 -26.60 -19.75 20.51
CA ALA A 217 -26.81 -19.09 21.80
C ALA A 217 -25.79 -17.99 22.11
N LEU A 218 -24.63 -18.00 21.44
CA LEU A 218 -23.51 -17.07 21.67
C LEU A 218 -23.45 -15.92 20.66
N PHE A 219 -23.86 -16.15 19.41
CA PHE A 219 -23.68 -15.22 18.30
C PHE A 219 -24.97 -15.05 17.47
N PRO A 220 -25.36 -13.83 17.04
CA PRO A 220 -26.62 -13.60 16.31
C PRO A 220 -26.73 -14.32 14.96
N ASP A 221 -25.60 -14.68 14.37
CA ASP A 221 -25.43 -15.46 13.13
C ASP A 221 -24.75 -16.82 13.38
N GLY A 222 -24.75 -17.28 14.63
CA GLY A 222 -24.30 -18.62 15.00
C GLY A 222 -25.22 -19.69 14.42
N ASP A 223 -24.67 -20.54 13.56
CA ASP A 223 -25.38 -21.61 12.86
C ASP A 223 -24.74 -22.95 13.24
N ASN A 224 -25.53 -23.80 13.90
CA ASN A 224 -25.07 -25.10 14.38
C ASN A 224 -25.12 -26.18 13.29
N ASP A 225 -25.80 -25.93 12.17
CA ASP A 225 -25.80 -26.79 10.97
C ASP A 225 -24.72 -26.36 9.95
N HIS A 226 -23.92 -25.34 10.27
CA HIS A 226 -22.88 -24.80 9.38
C HIS A 226 -21.78 -25.84 9.10
N TRP A 227 -21.33 -25.94 7.85
CA TRP A 227 -20.34 -26.94 7.43
C TRP A 227 -19.00 -26.90 8.21
N ALA A 228 -18.65 -25.73 8.79
CA ALA A 228 -17.46 -25.53 9.60
C ALA A 228 -17.73 -25.51 11.11
N TYR A 229 -18.94 -25.88 11.57
CA TYR A 229 -19.39 -25.78 12.97
C TYR A 229 -18.33 -26.23 13.98
N ALA A 230 -17.80 -27.46 13.85
CA ALA A 230 -16.79 -27.98 14.78
C ALA A 230 -15.50 -27.13 14.83
N ALA A 231 -15.06 -26.56 13.71
CA ALA A 231 -13.90 -25.67 13.63
C ALA A 231 -14.18 -24.26 14.17
N LEU A 232 -15.42 -23.77 14.01
CA LEU A 232 -15.89 -22.52 14.61
C LEU A 232 -15.98 -22.66 16.13
N CYS A 233 -16.53 -23.77 16.64
CA CYS A 233 -16.58 -24.08 18.07
C CYS A 233 -15.17 -24.17 18.67
N ASN A 234 -14.27 -24.94 18.06
CA ASN A 234 -12.86 -25.05 18.46
C ASN A 234 -12.18 -23.68 18.56
N ALA A 235 -12.33 -22.84 17.53
CA ALA A 235 -11.68 -21.54 17.48
C ALA A 235 -12.30 -20.50 18.44
N VAL A 236 -13.59 -20.62 18.78
CA VAL A 236 -14.25 -19.78 19.78
C VAL A 236 -13.88 -20.21 21.20
N ASP A 237 -13.95 -21.51 21.50
CA ASP A 237 -13.62 -22.08 22.81
C ASP A 237 -12.18 -21.74 23.24
N ARG A 238 -11.24 -21.91 22.31
CA ARG A 238 -9.82 -21.55 22.51
C ARG A 238 -9.53 -20.05 22.32
N GLY A 239 -10.55 -19.21 22.15
CA GLY A 239 -10.46 -17.75 22.11
C GLY A 239 -9.79 -17.16 20.86
N TRP A 240 -9.35 -17.97 19.90
CA TRP A 240 -8.73 -17.51 18.64
C TRP A 240 -9.70 -16.61 17.87
N LEU A 241 -10.93 -17.09 17.68
CA LEU A 241 -12.00 -16.43 16.96
C LEU A 241 -12.96 -15.74 17.93
N SER A 242 -13.20 -14.45 17.70
CA SER A 242 -14.20 -13.66 18.42
C SER A 242 -15.20 -13.02 17.45
N GLY A 243 -16.40 -12.74 17.94
CA GLY A 243 -17.38 -11.95 17.19
C GLY A 243 -16.93 -10.49 16.98
N TYR A 244 -17.55 -9.81 16.01
CA TYR A 244 -17.31 -8.41 15.71
C TYR A 244 -17.89 -7.52 16.83
N GLY A 245 -17.10 -6.56 17.32
CA GLY A 245 -17.48 -5.73 18.48
C GLY A 245 -18.64 -4.75 18.24
N GLU A 246 -19.13 -4.62 17.02
CA GLU A 246 -20.23 -3.72 16.64
C GLU A 246 -21.62 -4.35 16.83
N ASP A 247 -21.75 -5.65 16.57
CA ASP A 247 -23.02 -6.38 16.51
C ASP A 247 -22.99 -7.78 17.18
N GLY A 248 -21.81 -8.28 17.54
CA GLY A 248 -21.61 -9.60 18.14
C GLY A 248 -21.59 -10.77 17.14
N SER A 249 -21.62 -10.52 15.83
CA SER A 249 -21.65 -11.58 14.81
C SER A 249 -20.30 -12.30 14.62
N LEU A 250 -20.29 -13.58 14.25
CA LEU A 250 -19.07 -14.31 13.84
C LEU A 250 -18.67 -14.02 12.39
N ARG A 251 -19.65 -13.81 11.51
CA ARG A 251 -19.54 -13.70 10.05
C ARG A 251 -18.69 -14.83 9.44
N PRO A 252 -19.06 -16.11 9.61
CA PRO A 252 -18.23 -17.24 9.20
C PRO A 252 -17.97 -17.30 7.69
N ASN A 253 -18.91 -16.79 6.87
CA ASN A 253 -18.79 -16.79 5.41
C ASN A 253 -18.23 -15.47 4.83
N ASP A 254 -17.96 -14.45 5.66
CA ASP A 254 -17.24 -13.25 5.23
C ASP A 254 -15.77 -13.59 4.94
N GLN A 255 -15.17 -12.82 4.03
CA GLN A 255 -13.73 -12.89 3.75
C GLN A 255 -12.96 -12.42 4.98
N VAL A 256 -11.92 -13.15 5.38
CA VAL A 256 -11.06 -12.72 6.49
C VAL A 256 -10.15 -11.59 5.98
N THR A 257 -10.14 -10.44 6.66
CA THR A 257 -9.14 -9.40 6.36
C THR A 257 -7.78 -9.82 6.89
N ARG A 258 -6.70 -9.38 6.27
CA ARG A 258 -5.35 -9.82 6.66
C ARG A 258 -5.02 -9.44 8.12
N ALA A 259 -5.52 -8.30 8.62
CA ALA A 259 -5.46 -7.92 10.03
C ALA A 259 -6.20 -8.90 10.96
N GLN A 260 -7.35 -9.43 10.55
CA GLN A 260 -8.05 -10.46 11.32
C GLN A 260 -7.29 -11.79 11.33
N ALA A 261 -6.72 -12.20 10.19
CA ALA A 261 -5.90 -13.42 10.12
C ALA A 261 -4.68 -13.35 11.05
N ILE A 262 -3.99 -12.19 11.08
CA ILE A 262 -2.90 -11.91 12.01
C ILE A 262 -3.36 -12.03 13.46
N THR A 263 -4.47 -11.37 13.81
CA THR A 263 -5.02 -11.36 15.18
C THR A 263 -5.42 -12.77 15.66
N ILE A 264 -6.01 -13.58 14.77
CA ILE A 264 -6.37 -14.98 15.05
C ILE A 264 -5.12 -15.83 15.27
N LEU A 265 -4.06 -15.62 14.48
CA LEU A 265 -2.78 -16.33 14.61
C LEU A 265 -2.02 -15.96 15.90
N ASN A 266 -1.92 -14.67 16.25
CA ASN A 266 -1.30 -14.25 17.53
C ASN A 266 -1.96 -14.94 18.71
N ARG A 267 -3.30 -14.95 18.77
CA ARG A 267 -4.09 -15.63 19.82
C ARG A 267 -3.88 -17.14 19.84
N LEU A 268 -3.75 -17.77 18.66
CA LEU A 268 -3.47 -19.21 18.56
C LEU A 268 -2.07 -19.55 19.06
N LEU A 269 -1.07 -18.72 18.74
CA LEU A 269 0.32 -18.90 19.12
C LEU A 269 0.61 -18.48 20.57
N GLY A 270 -0.29 -17.73 21.19
CA GLY A 270 -0.13 -17.14 22.53
C GLY A 270 0.70 -15.85 22.56
N ARG A 271 0.96 -15.22 21.41
CA ARG A 271 1.82 -14.03 21.28
C ARG A 271 1.10 -12.73 21.63
N SER A 272 1.83 -11.76 22.18
CA SER A 272 1.32 -10.41 22.46
C SER A 272 2.41 -9.34 22.38
N ALA A 273 2.30 -8.44 21.41
CA ALA A 273 3.28 -7.38 21.17
C ALA A 273 3.61 -6.53 22.41
N ASP A 274 4.91 -6.28 22.64
CA ASP A 274 5.40 -5.37 23.68
C ASP A 274 5.08 -3.90 23.33
N LYS A 275 3.88 -3.47 23.72
CA LYS A 275 3.34 -2.14 23.43
C LYS A 275 4.21 -1.03 24.00
N ALA A 276 4.88 -1.27 25.14
CA ALA A 276 5.75 -0.29 25.76
C ALA A 276 7.05 -0.11 24.98
N ALA A 277 7.65 -1.19 24.49
CA ALA A 277 8.81 -1.12 23.59
C ALA A 277 8.44 -0.48 22.24
N ILE A 278 7.30 -0.87 21.65
CA ILE A 278 6.78 -0.33 20.38
C ILE A 278 6.57 1.19 20.47
N ASP A 279 5.85 1.68 21.48
CA ASP A 279 5.58 3.11 21.67
C ASP A 279 6.86 3.90 21.99
N ALA A 280 7.78 3.32 22.79
CA ALA A 280 9.04 3.97 23.15
C ALA A 280 10.08 4.00 22.02
N ALA A 281 9.97 3.12 21.01
CA ALA A 281 10.93 3.02 19.90
C ALA A 281 10.90 4.23 18.96
N GLY A 282 9.75 4.89 18.81
CA GLY A 282 9.56 6.10 17.99
C GLY A 282 9.65 5.93 16.47
N LYS A 283 10.51 5.05 15.95
CA LYS A 283 10.73 4.79 14.51
C LYS A 283 10.51 3.32 14.12
N ILE A 284 9.55 2.65 14.75
CA ILE A 284 9.19 1.24 14.45
C ILE A 284 8.19 1.10 13.29
N PHE A 285 7.62 2.23 12.84
CA PHE A 285 6.55 2.29 11.85
C PHE A 285 7.07 2.08 10.42
N GLN A 286 6.78 0.89 9.87
CA GLN A 286 7.17 0.51 8.51
C GLN A 286 6.12 0.91 7.46
N TYR A 287 4.84 0.80 7.82
CA TYR A 287 3.75 0.70 6.84
C TYR A 287 3.00 2.02 6.63
N ILE A 288 3.11 2.62 5.44
CA ILE A 288 2.53 3.93 5.11
C ILE A 288 1.00 3.95 5.02
N ASP A 289 0.36 2.79 5.02
CA ASP A 289 -1.09 2.61 5.08
C ASP A 289 -1.62 2.27 6.49
N LEU A 290 -0.72 2.03 7.46
CA LEU A 290 -1.08 1.65 8.83
C LEU A 290 -1.10 2.85 9.80
N LYS A 291 -2.26 3.07 10.41
CA LYS A 291 -2.46 4.02 11.51
C LYS A 291 -2.00 3.46 12.84
N LEU A 292 -1.45 4.32 13.71
CA LEU A 292 -1.12 3.96 15.09
C LEU A 292 -2.38 3.64 15.90
N THR A 293 -3.50 4.27 15.55
CA THR A 293 -4.83 4.01 16.10
C THR A 293 -5.58 2.87 15.38
N HIS A 294 -4.91 2.07 14.55
CA HIS A 294 -5.53 0.90 13.92
C HIS A 294 -5.79 -0.17 14.99
N TRP A 295 -6.97 -0.81 14.97
CA TRP A 295 -7.36 -1.75 16.03
C TRP A 295 -6.38 -2.93 16.17
N ALA A 296 -5.88 -3.43 15.04
CA ALA A 296 -4.83 -4.46 14.95
C ALA A 296 -3.39 -3.91 14.89
N TYR A 297 -3.14 -2.64 15.27
CA TYR A 297 -1.80 -2.03 15.10
C TYR A 297 -0.70 -2.86 15.77
N TYR A 298 -0.88 -3.21 17.05
CA TYR A 298 0.08 -4.02 17.80
C TYR A 298 0.18 -5.45 17.28
N ASP A 299 -0.94 -6.09 16.96
CA ASP A 299 -0.97 -7.43 16.36
C ASP A 299 -0.17 -7.51 15.05
N ILE A 300 -0.23 -6.45 14.24
CA ILE A 300 0.56 -6.33 13.00
C ILE A 300 2.05 -6.14 13.30
N MET A 301 2.42 -5.36 14.33
CA MET A 301 3.83 -5.21 14.74
C MET A 301 4.41 -6.54 15.26
N GLU A 302 3.65 -7.30 16.04
CA GLU A 302 4.01 -8.65 16.50
C GLU A 302 4.35 -9.60 15.34
N ALA A 303 3.53 -9.59 14.29
CA ALA A 303 3.73 -10.47 13.15
C ALA A 303 4.86 -10.04 12.18
N SER A 304 5.38 -8.81 12.29
CA SER A 304 6.28 -8.18 11.29
C SER A 304 7.61 -7.63 11.79
N VAL A 305 7.73 -7.28 13.08
CA VAL A 305 8.99 -6.78 13.65
C VAL A 305 9.85 -7.98 14.09
N PRO A 306 11.07 -8.17 13.59
CA PRO A 306 11.99 -9.17 14.12
C PRO A 306 12.36 -8.84 15.57
N HIS A 307 12.03 -9.72 16.50
CA HIS A 307 12.25 -9.54 17.94
C HIS A 307 12.60 -10.86 18.64
N THR A 308 12.92 -10.78 19.93
CA THR A 308 13.19 -11.94 20.79
C THR A 308 12.28 -11.87 22.02
N PRO A 309 11.28 -12.77 22.14
CA PRO A 309 10.31 -12.73 23.21
C PRO A 309 10.96 -13.08 24.55
N SER A 310 10.35 -12.60 25.61
CA SER A 310 10.64 -12.95 27.00
C SER A 310 9.38 -12.71 27.83
N VAL A 311 9.35 -13.20 29.07
CA VAL A 311 8.17 -13.11 29.94
C VAL A 311 8.49 -12.21 31.13
N SER A 312 7.60 -11.25 31.37
CA SER A 312 7.66 -10.31 32.51
C SER A 312 7.30 -10.97 33.84
N GLU A 313 7.53 -10.27 34.97
CA GLU A 313 7.11 -10.73 36.30
C GLU A 313 5.58 -10.92 36.44
N THR A 314 4.78 -10.28 35.57
CA THR A 314 3.31 -10.39 35.54
C THR A 314 2.79 -11.48 34.60
N GLY A 315 3.66 -12.09 33.78
CA GLY A 315 3.28 -13.10 32.79
C GLY A 315 2.99 -12.54 31.40
N ASP A 316 2.98 -11.22 31.23
CA ASP A 316 2.90 -10.56 29.92
C ASP A 316 4.20 -10.77 29.13
N GLU A 317 4.11 -10.87 27.81
CA GLU A 317 5.27 -10.91 26.92
C GLU A 317 5.96 -9.53 26.83
N ILE A 318 7.29 -9.54 26.75
CA ILE A 318 8.15 -8.37 26.56
C ILE A 318 9.26 -8.68 25.54
N TRP A 319 9.67 -7.68 24.76
CA TRP A 319 10.65 -7.86 23.69
C TRP A 319 12.07 -7.57 24.21
N SER A 320 12.80 -8.65 24.55
CA SER A 320 14.16 -8.56 25.10
C SER A 320 15.17 -7.93 24.12
N THR A 321 14.97 -8.14 22.82
CA THR A 321 15.55 -7.33 21.73
C THR A 321 14.54 -7.22 20.59
N PHE A 322 14.65 -6.16 19.77
CA PHE A 322 13.89 -6.02 18.52
C PHE A 322 14.66 -5.16 17.51
N THR A 323 14.36 -5.35 16.22
CA THR A 323 14.97 -4.60 15.11
C THR A 323 13.89 -3.86 14.32
N PRO A 324 13.77 -2.51 14.46
CA PRO A 324 12.91 -1.71 13.62
C PRO A 324 13.27 -1.83 12.13
N VAL A 325 12.42 -2.51 11.35
CA VAL A 325 12.63 -2.66 9.90
C VAL A 325 12.52 -1.31 9.21
N LYS A 326 13.33 -1.12 8.18
CA LYS A 326 13.43 0.12 7.40
C LYS A 326 12.47 0.10 6.21
N ALA A 327 12.30 1.26 5.58
CA ALA A 327 11.57 1.34 4.31
C ALA A 327 12.27 0.50 3.22
N GLU A 328 11.47 -0.17 2.39
CA GLU A 328 11.89 -0.75 1.10
C GLU A 328 12.41 0.34 0.16
N ARG A 329 11.83 1.55 0.26
CA ARG A 329 12.22 2.72 -0.53
C ARG A 329 13.46 3.42 0.05
N ALA A 330 14.33 3.87 -0.85
CA ALA A 330 15.55 4.61 -0.50
C ALA A 330 15.24 5.99 0.14
N PRO A 331 16.20 6.65 0.81
CA PRO A 331 16.03 8.02 1.31
C PRO A 331 15.61 9.00 0.20
N GLY A 332 14.53 9.75 0.41
CA GLY A 332 13.94 10.61 -0.62
C GLY A 332 12.50 11.05 -0.35
N TYR A 333 11.86 11.57 -1.40
CA TYR A 333 10.46 12.03 -1.40
C TYR A 333 9.64 11.18 -2.37
N TYR A 334 8.46 10.72 -1.92
CA TYR A 334 7.61 9.80 -2.67
C TYR A 334 6.15 10.28 -2.70
N LEU A 335 5.53 10.22 -3.89
CA LEU A 335 4.11 10.49 -4.07
C LEU A 335 3.33 9.20 -4.25
N GLU A 336 2.36 8.98 -3.37
CA GLU A 336 1.50 7.81 -3.32
C GLU A 336 0.05 8.29 -3.16
N GLN A 337 -0.81 8.01 -4.15
CA GLN A 337 -2.22 8.45 -4.20
C GLN A 337 -2.43 9.96 -3.98
N GLY A 338 -1.45 10.78 -4.37
CA GLY A 338 -1.46 12.25 -4.20
C GLY A 338 -0.99 12.73 -2.82
N GLN A 339 -0.65 11.83 -1.90
CA GLN A 339 0.04 12.15 -0.65
C GLN A 339 1.55 12.08 -0.83
N LEU A 340 2.25 13.05 -0.24
CA LEU A 340 3.70 13.09 -0.19
C LEU A 340 4.21 12.47 1.11
N TYR A 341 5.13 11.52 0.99
CA TYR A 341 5.87 10.91 2.08
C TYR A 341 7.36 11.22 1.92
N CYS A 342 8.12 11.13 3.02
CA CYS A 342 9.57 11.26 3.00
C CYS A 342 10.23 10.11 3.78
N VAL A 343 11.24 9.47 3.18
CA VAL A 343 12.15 8.54 3.84
C VAL A 343 13.43 9.29 4.20
N GLY A 344 13.79 9.28 5.47
CA GLY A 344 14.98 9.95 6.01
C GLY A 344 16.28 9.24 5.61
N SER A 345 17.40 9.93 5.82
CA SER A 345 18.75 9.35 5.59
C SER A 345 19.11 8.21 6.56
N ASP A 346 18.32 8.02 7.61
CA ASP A 346 18.33 6.86 8.51
C ASP A 346 17.64 5.63 7.91
N GLY A 347 16.79 5.80 6.89
CA GLY A 347 16.00 4.76 6.23
C GLY A 347 14.59 4.57 6.80
N TYR A 348 14.09 5.51 7.60
CA TYR A 348 12.74 5.47 8.18
C TYR A 348 11.84 6.54 7.58
N TYR A 349 10.53 6.29 7.53
CA TYR A 349 9.56 7.33 7.16
C TYR A 349 9.48 8.40 8.25
N LEU A 350 9.52 9.67 7.85
CA LEU A 350 9.30 10.80 8.75
C LEU A 350 7.85 10.78 9.24
N ARG A 351 7.63 10.76 10.56
CA ARG A 351 6.29 10.79 11.17
C ARG A 351 6.27 11.69 12.40
N ASN A 352 5.36 12.67 12.42
CA ASN A 352 5.39 13.78 13.39
C ASN A 352 6.75 14.52 13.39
N GLU A 353 7.41 14.56 12.21
CA GLU A 353 8.74 15.13 11.98
C GLU A 353 8.66 16.20 10.88
N SER A 354 9.48 17.24 10.98
CA SER A 354 9.61 18.31 9.98
C SER A 354 10.91 18.15 9.18
N ASN A 355 10.86 18.37 7.86
CA ASN A 355 12.02 18.40 6.98
C ASN A 355 12.09 19.75 6.27
N GLY A 356 12.75 20.72 6.91
CA GLY A 356 12.73 22.11 6.47
C GLY A 356 11.33 22.71 6.62
N VAL A 357 10.72 23.15 5.52
CA VAL A 357 9.35 23.72 5.49
C VAL A 357 8.26 22.67 5.19
N LEU A 358 8.57 21.38 5.35
CA LEU A 358 7.66 20.26 5.08
C LEU A 358 7.38 19.48 6.38
N ASP A 359 6.17 19.60 6.91
CA ASP A 359 5.72 18.89 8.11
C ASP A 359 4.98 17.60 7.75
N PHE A 360 5.34 16.48 8.41
CA PHE A 360 4.74 15.16 8.18
C PHE A 360 3.93 14.71 9.42
N ASN A 361 2.71 14.25 9.20
CA ASN A 361 1.78 13.83 10.26
C ASN A 361 2.11 12.42 10.83
N ASP A 362 1.19 11.87 11.64
CA ASP A 362 1.28 10.54 12.26
C ASP A 362 1.26 9.37 11.24
N MET A 363 0.75 9.61 10.04
CA MET A 363 0.83 8.71 8.88
C MET A 363 2.11 8.90 8.06
N GLY A 364 2.91 9.93 8.35
CA GLY A 364 4.06 10.32 7.53
C GLY A 364 3.70 10.99 6.21
N GLN A 365 2.48 11.54 6.13
CA GLN A 365 1.98 12.32 5.00
C GLN A 365 2.24 13.80 5.26
N TYR A 366 2.72 14.52 4.23
CA TYR A 366 2.85 15.98 4.28
C TYR A 366 1.50 16.65 4.60
N THR A 367 1.51 17.57 5.55
CA THR A 367 0.35 18.40 5.92
C THR A 367 0.71 19.88 5.89
N SER A 368 -0.25 20.70 5.44
CA SER A 368 -0.22 22.16 5.57
C SER A 368 -0.74 22.65 6.93
N GLY A 369 -0.90 21.75 7.91
CA GLY A 369 -1.63 21.99 9.16
C GLY A 369 -3.15 22.13 8.97
N ASN A 370 -3.67 21.97 7.74
CA ASN A 370 -5.06 22.21 7.41
C ASN A 370 -5.63 21.09 6.52
N ALA A 371 -6.33 20.13 7.13
CA ALA A 371 -6.87 18.95 6.45
C ALA A 371 -7.82 19.28 5.26
N LYS A 372 -8.51 20.44 5.27
CA LYS A 372 -9.35 20.86 4.13
C LYS A 372 -8.48 21.27 2.93
N LEU A 373 -7.40 22.01 3.17
CA LEU A 373 -6.43 22.34 2.13
C LEU A 373 -5.69 21.10 1.64
N ASP A 374 -5.25 20.22 2.54
CA ASP A 374 -4.54 18.99 2.18
C ASP A 374 -5.37 18.09 1.26
N GLY A 375 -6.68 17.97 1.50
CA GLY A 375 -7.60 17.27 0.60
C GLY A 375 -7.71 17.91 -0.79
N TYR A 376 -7.74 19.24 -0.88
CA TYR A 376 -7.71 19.94 -2.18
C TYR A 376 -6.37 19.75 -2.91
N LEU A 377 -5.24 19.87 -2.22
CA LEU A 377 -3.90 19.64 -2.79
C LEU A 377 -3.76 18.20 -3.32
N THR A 378 -4.23 17.21 -2.55
CA THR A 378 -4.27 15.80 -2.95
C THR A 378 -5.07 15.62 -4.24
N THR A 379 -6.21 16.30 -4.37
CA THR A 379 -7.07 16.19 -5.56
C THR A 379 -6.43 16.85 -6.78
N LEU A 380 -5.81 18.03 -6.62
CA LEU A 380 -5.07 18.69 -7.70
C LEU A 380 -3.86 17.85 -8.16
N VAL A 381 -3.14 17.23 -7.23
CA VAL A 381 -2.03 16.34 -7.57
C VAL A 381 -2.52 15.11 -8.32
N ASN A 382 -3.58 14.43 -7.86
CA ASN A 382 -4.14 13.28 -8.57
C ASN A 382 -4.73 13.61 -9.96
N LEU A 383 -5.06 14.88 -10.24
CA LEU A 383 -5.57 15.32 -11.54
C LEU A 383 -4.47 15.75 -12.53
N TYR A 384 -3.37 16.35 -12.06
CA TYR A 384 -2.35 16.97 -12.93
C TYR A 384 -0.94 16.36 -12.83
N TYR A 385 -0.66 15.49 -11.85
CA TYR A 385 0.65 14.85 -11.71
C TYR A 385 0.86 13.75 -12.76
N ASN A 386 1.99 13.82 -13.48
CA ASN A 386 2.42 12.77 -14.40
C ASN A 386 3.57 11.97 -13.76
N PRO A 387 3.36 10.70 -13.36
CA PRO A 387 4.40 9.88 -12.73
C PRO A 387 5.54 9.49 -13.69
N LYS A 388 5.40 9.70 -15.00
CA LYS A 388 6.47 9.52 -15.99
C LYS A 388 7.29 10.80 -16.23
N ALA A 389 6.88 11.93 -15.67
CA ALA A 389 7.58 13.20 -15.80
C ALA A 389 8.44 13.48 -14.55
N SER A 390 9.54 14.22 -14.72
CA SER A 390 10.41 14.56 -13.58
C SER A 390 9.70 15.46 -12.56
N ARG A 391 10.20 15.49 -11.32
CA ARG A 391 9.72 16.39 -10.26
C ARG A 391 9.71 17.86 -10.71
N PHE A 392 10.63 18.25 -11.60
CA PHE A 392 10.75 19.62 -12.14
C PHE A 392 9.72 19.93 -13.24
N VAL A 393 9.43 18.96 -14.11
CA VAL A 393 8.33 19.09 -15.09
C VAL A 393 6.99 19.17 -14.37
N ASN A 394 6.76 18.32 -13.37
CA ASN A 394 5.54 18.38 -12.55
C ASN A 394 5.42 19.72 -11.80
N LEU A 395 6.50 20.27 -11.24
CA LEU A 395 6.50 21.62 -10.63
C LEU A 395 6.05 22.68 -11.64
N ARG A 396 6.54 22.61 -12.89
CA ARG A 396 6.14 23.51 -13.96
C ARG A 396 4.67 23.34 -14.35
N THR A 397 4.13 22.12 -14.32
CA THR A 397 2.70 21.86 -14.52
C THR A 397 1.86 22.57 -13.46
N PHE A 398 2.22 22.50 -12.17
CA PHE A 398 1.47 23.20 -11.12
C PHE A 398 1.66 24.72 -11.15
N TYR A 399 2.81 25.21 -11.61
CA TYR A 399 2.99 26.65 -11.87
C TYR A 399 2.00 27.15 -12.91
N TYR A 400 1.97 26.52 -14.10
CA TYR A 400 1.05 26.93 -15.15
C TYR A 400 -0.42 26.57 -14.87
N PHE A 401 -0.69 25.61 -13.97
CA PHE A 401 -2.04 25.45 -13.42
C PHE A 401 -2.49 26.73 -12.70
N VAL A 402 -1.67 27.28 -11.78
CA VAL A 402 -1.99 28.52 -11.07
C VAL A 402 -2.09 29.70 -12.04
N VAL A 403 -1.09 29.89 -12.92
CA VAL A 403 -1.08 30.97 -13.94
C VAL A 403 -2.34 30.95 -14.82
N ASN A 404 -2.79 29.77 -15.28
CA ASN A 404 -3.84 29.67 -16.30
C ASN A 404 -5.26 29.45 -15.75
N ASN A 405 -5.42 29.12 -14.46
CA ASN A 405 -6.72 28.80 -13.86
C ASN A 405 -7.10 29.70 -12.67
N CYS A 406 -6.25 30.67 -12.29
CA CYS A 406 -6.55 31.65 -11.26
C CYS A 406 -6.77 33.05 -11.86
N GLU A 407 -7.68 33.83 -11.26
CA GLU A 407 -8.02 35.19 -11.68
C GLU A 407 -7.76 36.22 -10.57
N TYR A 408 -7.17 37.37 -10.93
CA TYR A 408 -6.86 38.42 -9.96
C TYR A 408 -8.11 39.14 -9.44
N ARG A 409 -8.21 39.34 -8.12
CA ARG A 409 -9.20 40.19 -7.45
C ARG A 409 -8.55 41.13 -6.43
N ASN A 410 -8.78 42.43 -6.62
CA ASN A 410 -8.38 43.48 -5.68
C ASN A 410 -9.29 43.51 -4.43
N ASN A 411 -8.87 44.23 -3.37
CA ASN A 411 -9.53 44.37 -2.06
C ASN A 411 -9.60 43.07 -1.22
N LEU A 412 -8.70 42.13 -1.47
CA LEU A 412 -8.50 40.94 -0.63
C LEU A 412 -7.44 41.19 0.47
N VAL A 413 -7.15 40.16 1.29
CA VAL A 413 -6.28 40.27 2.47
C VAL A 413 -4.86 40.70 2.08
N TYR A 414 -4.40 41.80 2.67
CA TYR A 414 -3.01 42.24 2.62
C TYR A 414 -2.16 41.44 3.61
N ILE A 415 -1.01 40.93 3.16
CA ILE A 415 -0.02 40.24 4.00
C ILE A 415 1.15 41.21 4.23
N PRO A 416 1.50 41.57 5.49
CA PRO A 416 2.65 42.44 5.77
C PRO A 416 3.98 41.89 5.24
N GLN A 417 4.87 42.79 4.79
CA GLN A 417 6.19 42.40 4.29
C GLN A 417 6.97 41.58 5.32
N GLY A 418 7.58 40.48 4.88
CA GLY A 418 8.33 39.56 5.74
C GLY A 418 7.49 38.76 6.74
N ALA A 419 6.15 38.73 6.61
CA ALA A 419 5.31 37.81 7.38
C ALA A 419 5.52 36.35 6.96
N THR A 420 5.38 35.44 7.92
CA THR A 420 5.45 33.98 7.76
C THR A 420 4.08 33.32 7.96
N ASP A 421 3.99 32.02 7.69
CA ASP A 421 2.88 31.13 8.14
C ASP A 421 1.49 31.51 7.59
N TRP A 422 1.46 32.24 6.47
CA TRP A 422 0.24 32.79 5.86
C TRP A 422 -0.20 32.01 4.62
N GLU A 423 0.66 31.14 4.08
CA GLU A 423 0.45 30.50 2.78
C GLU A 423 -0.69 29.49 2.80
N ALA A 424 -0.81 28.65 3.84
CA ALA A 424 -1.90 27.68 3.93
C ALA A 424 -3.28 28.38 3.91
N ASP A 425 -3.39 29.47 4.67
CA ASP A 425 -4.62 30.24 4.80
C ASP A 425 -4.97 31.00 3.51
N SER A 426 -3.97 31.56 2.81
CA SER A 426 -4.17 32.23 1.52
C SER A 426 -4.41 31.26 0.35
N ALA A 427 -3.81 30.07 0.37
CA ALA A 427 -4.10 29.01 -0.60
C ALA A 427 -5.52 28.46 -0.42
N LEU A 428 -5.95 28.25 0.83
CA LEU A 428 -7.31 27.79 1.12
C LEU A 428 -8.37 28.82 0.73
N ARG A 429 -8.09 30.12 0.91
CA ARG A 429 -8.92 31.22 0.37
C ARG A 429 -9.03 31.13 -1.16
N MET A 430 -7.90 31.06 -1.87
CA MET A 430 -7.85 30.96 -3.33
C MET A 430 -8.78 29.86 -3.87
N ILE A 431 -8.63 28.64 -3.35
CA ILE A 431 -9.43 27.48 -3.80
C ILE A 431 -10.91 27.63 -3.37
N SER A 432 -11.18 28.12 -2.16
CA SER A 432 -12.56 28.22 -1.64
C SER A 432 -13.39 29.31 -2.32
N ASP A 433 -12.76 30.39 -2.77
CA ASP A 433 -13.42 31.53 -3.43
C ASP A 433 -13.55 31.32 -4.97
N GLY A 434 -13.12 30.15 -5.47
CA GLY A 434 -13.30 29.71 -6.86
C GLY A 434 -12.10 29.94 -7.77
N TYR A 435 -10.87 29.88 -7.25
CA TYR A 435 -9.61 30.29 -7.91
C TYR A 435 -9.53 31.79 -8.19
N TYR A 436 -10.01 32.60 -7.25
CA TYR A 436 -9.89 34.06 -7.30
C TYR A 436 -9.09 34.58 -6.11
N GLY A 437 -8.14 35.49 -6.35
CA GLY A 437 -7.18 35.91 -5.32
C GLY A 437 -6.36 37.14 -5.70
N ASN A 438 -5.58 37.66 -4.76
CA ASN A 438 -4.50 38.63 -5.05
C ASN A 438 -3.14 37.92 -5.19
N CYS A 439 -2.06 38.66 -5.42
CA CYS A 439 -0.70 38.12 -5.55
C CYS A 439 -0.30 37.16 -4.42
N TYR A 440 -0.64 37.48 -3.16
CA TYR A 440 -0.44 36.56 -2.03
C TYR A 440 -1.21 35.25 -2.24
N ASN A 441 -2.49 35.27 -2.64
CA ASN A 441 -3.25 34.05 -2.92
C ASN A 441 -2.61 33.19 -4.05
N PHE A 442 -2.10 33.82 -5.12
CA PHE A 442 -1.41 33.14 -6.22
C PHE A 442 -0.12 32.45 -5.75
N ALA A 443 0.76 33.20 -5.08
CA ALA A 443 2.00 32.69 -4.52
C ALA A 443 1.76 31.58 -3.48
N ALA A 444 0.77 31.75 -2.60
CA ALA A 444 0.37 30.75 -1.62
C ALA A 444 -0.05 29.42 -2.25
N LEU A 445 -0.94 29.46 -3.25
CA LEU A 445 -1.41 28.23 -3.91
C LEU A 445 -0.26 27.48 -4.59
N PHE A 446 0.62 28.20 -5.30
CA PHE A 446 1.80 27.57 -5.90
C PHE A 446 2.79 27.05 -4.84
N THR A 447 3.02 27.77 -3.74
CA THR A 447 3.86 27.31 -2.61
C THR A 447 3.34 25.98 -2.06
N MET A 448 2.04 25.85 -1.83
CA MET A 448 1.44 24.64 -1.27
C MET A 448 1.51 23.45 -2.23
N LEU A 449 1.37 23.68 -3.54
CA LEU A 449 1.56 22.65 -4.57
C LEU A 449 3.04 22.24 -4.70
N ALA A 450 3.98 23.20 -4.62
CA ALA A 450 5.41 22.93 -4.61
C ALA A 450 5.84 22.15 -3.36
N ARG A 451 5.34 22.49 -2.17
CA ARG A 451 5.55 21.71 -0.94
C ARG A 451 4.99 20.30 -1.06
N ARG A 452 3.79 20.12 -1.63
CA ARG A 452 3.18 18.79 -1.93
C ARG A 452 3.99 17.97 -2.94
N LEU A 453 4.90 18.57 -3.73
CA LEU A 453 5.90 17.86 -4.55
C LEU A 453 7.25 17.62 -3.85
N GLY A 454 7.43 18.03 -2.60
CA GLY A 454 8.69 17.86 -1.86
C GLY A 454 9.75 18.93 -2.15
N TYR A 455 9.34 20.14 -2.58
CA TYR A 455 10.24 21.30 -2.66
C TYR A 455 10.21 22.10 -1.36
N GLN A 456 11.38 22.64 -1.00
CA GLN A 456 11.54 23.60 0.10
C GLN A 456 11.08 24.99 -0.37
N ALA A 457 9.77 25.14 -0.56
CA ALA A 457 9.12 26.33 -1.10
C ALA A 457 8.53 27.23 0.00
N THR A 458 8.72 28.54 -0.08
CA THR A 458 8.23 29.53 0.91
C THR A 458 7.52 30.68 0.21
N GLY A 459 6.33 31.06 0.69
CA GLY A 459 5.63 32.24 0.21
C GLY A 459 6.20 33.49 0.88
N ILE A 460 6.69 34.43 0.07
CA ILE A 460 7.29 35.69 0.56
C ILE A 460 6.30 36.83 0.33
N SER A 461 6.18 37.73 1.30
CA SER A 461 5.54 39.05 1.12
C SER A 461 6.61 40.15 1.15
N GLY A 462 6.53 41.08 0.21
CA GLY A 462 7.48 42.17 0.03
C GLY A 462 6.96 43.24 -0.93
N THR A 463 7.82 43.74 -1.79
CA THR A 463 7.48 44.65 -2.89
C THR A 463 8.22 44.29 -4.17
N VAL A 464 7.59 44.54 -5.32
CA VAL A 464 8.18 44.41 -6.66
C VAL A 464 8.13 45.73 -7.43
N THR A 465 8.88 45.85 -8.52
CA THR A 465 8.89 47.03 -9.39
C THR A 465 7.72 47.01 -10.37
N ALA A 466 6.67 47.77 -10.08
CA ALA A 466 5.59 48.04 -11.02
C ALA A 466 6.10 48.95 -12.15
N GLY A 467 6.11 48.42 -13.38
CA GLY A 467 6.50 49.16 -14.58
C GLY A 467 5.34 50.00 -15.12
N TYR A 468 5.27 51.28 -14.74
CA TYR A 468 4.35 52.25 -15.35
C TYR A 468 5.03 53.03 -16.47
N GLU A 469 4.26 53.53 -17.45
CA GLU A 469 4.75 54.28 -18.62
C GLU A 469 5.62 55.52 -18.29
N TRP A 470 5.61 55.97 -17.03
CA TRP A 470 6.27 57.20 -16.57
C TRP A 470 7.24 57.00 -15.38
N GLY A 471 7.47 55.76 -14.94
CA GLY A 471 8.43 55.46 -13.87
C GLY A 471 8.32 54.05 -13.29
N TRP A 472 9.35 53.68 -12.53
CA TRP A 472 9.33 52.52 -11.64
C TRP A 472 8.76 52.93 -10.28
N GLU A 473 7.62 52.37 -9.91
CA GLU A 473 7.10 52.44 -8.54
C GLU A 473 7.20 51.05 -7.88
N TYR A 474 7.10 51.00 -6.55
CA TYR A 474 7.12 49.74 -5.80
C TYR A 474 5.73 49.45 -5.24
N ASP A 475 5.09 48.37 -5.68
CA ASP A 475 3.82 47.88 -5.13
C ASP A 475 4.05 46.64 -4.25
N THR A 476 3.14 46.40 -3.31
CA THR A 476 3.23 45.31 -2.33
C THR A 476 2.80 43.99 -2.97
N HIS A 477 3.64 42.96 -2.86
CA HIS A 477 3.51 41.76 -3.69
C HIS A 477 3.87 40.48 -2.96
N GLY A 478 3.33 39.36 -3.47
CA GLY A 478 3.60 38.02 -2.99
C GLY A 478 4.18 37.13 -4.09
N TRP A 479 5.31 36.47 -3.83
CA TRP A 479 5.96 35.51 -4.72
C TRP A 479 6.40 34.27 -3.96
N VAL A 480 7.01 33.30 -4.64
CA VAL A 480 7.52 32.05 -4.04
C VAL A 480 9.02 31.95 -4.20
N GLU A 481 9.74 31.69 -3.11
CA GLU A 481 11.12 31.24 -3.12
C GLU A 481 11.17 29.70 -3.02
N ILE A 482 12.00 29.05 -3.82
CA ILE A 482 12.31 27.62 -3.73
C ILE A 482 13.80 27.45 -3.45
N ASN A 483 14.14 26.83 -2.33
CA ASN A 483 15.52 26.49 -1.98
C ASN A 483 15.85 25.07 -2.48
N GLU A 484 16.74 24.95 -3.45
CA GLU A 484 17.24 23.67 -3.95
C GLU A 484 18.77 23.63 -3.86
N GLY A 485 19.31 22.76 -3.01
CA GLY A 485 20.76 22.62 -2.83
C GLY A 485 21.46 23.88 -2.29
N GLY A 486 20.76 24.72 -1.53
CA GLY A 486 21.29 25.99 -1.01
C GLY A 486 21.25 27.15 -2.02
N LYS A 487 20.57 26.99 -3.16
CA LYS A 487 20.29 28.05 -4.12
C LYS A 487 18.81 28.40 -4.09
N ILE A 488 18.50 29.70 -4.08
CA ILE A 488 17.14 30.23 -4.11
C ILE A 488 16.74 30.49 -5.56
N TYR A 489 15.56 30.03 -5.94
CA TYR A 489 14.91 30.31 -7.22
C TYR A 489 13.54 30.93 -6.97
N VAL A 490 13.22 31.98 -7.72
CA VAL A 490 11.96 32.71 -7.67
C VAL A 490 10.94 32.06 -8.61
N CYS A 491 9.69 32.02 -8.17
CA CYS A 491 8.52 31.68 -8.96
C CYS A 491 7.41 32.71 -8.67
N ASP A 492 6.90 33.37 -9.72
CA ASP A 492 5.89 34.43 -9.59
C ASP A 492 4.70 34.22 -10.55
N PRO A 493 3.73 33.37 -10.15
CA PRO A 493 2.63 32.99 -11.03
C PRO A 493 1.60 34.10 -11.23
N GLU A 494 1.67 35.21 -10.49
CA GLU A 494 0.78 36.37 -10.69
C GLU A 494 1.37 37.34 -11.72
N GLU A 495 2.65 37.75 -11.60
CA GLU A 495 3.28 38.56 -12.66
C GLU A 495 3.35 37.79 -14.00
N THR A 496 3.52 36.46 -14.00
CA THR A 496 3.39 35.65 -15.23
C THR A 496 1.97 35.71 -15.82
N ASN A 497 0.91 35.72 -14.99
CA ASN A 497 -0.48 35.85 -15.46
C ASN A 497 -0.76 37.27 -16.00
N ALA A 498 -0.34 38.30 -15.28
CA ALA A 498 -0.62 39.70 -15.60
C ALA A 498 0.18 40.23 -16.80
N TYR A 499 1.45 39.83 -16.93
CA TYR A 499 2.39 40.40 -17.91
C TYR A 499 2.95 39.41 -18.93
N GLY A 500 2.66 38.10 -18.78
CA GLY A 500 3.20 37.05 -19.66
C GLY A 500 4.70 36.80 -19.48
N TRP A 501 5.31 37.33 -18.42
CA TRP A 501 6.73 37.18 -18.13
C TRP A 501 7.08 35.75 -17.68
N ASP A 502 8.12 35.16 -18.28
CA ASP A 502 8.67 33.89 -17.78
C ASP A 502 9.44 34.13 -16.47
N LEU A 503 8.75 33.91 -15.36
CA LEU A 503 9.26 34.01 -13.99
C LEU A 503 9.31 32.64 -13.30
N PHE A 504 9.25 31.54 -14.06
CA PHE A 504 9.35 30.21 -13.49
C PHE A 504 10.81 29.85 -13.17
N TYR A 505 11.08 29.62 -11.89
CA TYR A 505 12.32 29.07 -11.34
C TYR A 505 13.56 29.88 -11.73
N LYS A 506 13.49 31.21 -11.57
CA LYS A 506 14.55 32.16 -11.95
C LYS A 506 15.47 32.48 -10.77
N PRO A 507 16.81 32.54 -10.96
CA PRO A 507 17.68 33.19 -10.00
C PRO A 507 17.28 34.67 -9.80
N TYR A 508 17.51 35.19 -8.60
CA TYR A 508 17.43 36.64 -8.37
C TYR A 508 18.37 37.41 -9.30
N GLY A 509 17.95 38.60 -9.74
CA GLY A 509 18.69 39.43 -10.70
C GLY A 509 18.62 38.97 -12.15
N THR A 510 17.82 37.93 -12.47
CA THR A 510 17.54 37.49 -13.87
C THR A 510 16.07 37.64 -14.27
N THR A 511 15.27 38.33 -13.45
CA THR A 511 13.84 38.57 -13.62
C THR A 511 13.55 39.92 -14.27
N TYR A 512 12.35 40.11 -14.81
CA TYR A 512 11.91 41.40 -15.38
C TYR A 512 11.57 42.44 -14.29
N THR A 513 11.22 41.96 -13.09
CA THR A 513 10.94 42.77 -11.90
C THR A 513 12.06 42.62 -10.86
N HIS A 514 12.24 43.63 -10.00
CA HIS A 514 13.15 43.61 -8.85
C HIS A 514 12.39 43.37 -7.55
N TYR A 515 12.69 42.26 -6.88
CA TYR A 515 12.09 41.87 -5.61
C TYR A 515 12.81 42.51 -4.41
N MET A 516 12.04 43.00 -3.45
CA MET A 516 12.56 43.53 -2.19
C MET A 516 11.72 43.11 -0.99
N VAL A 517 12.36 42.94 0.18
CA VAL A 517 11.68 42.75 1.47
C VAL A 517 12.20 43.79 2.45
N ASN A 518 11.30 44.54 3.10
CA ASN A 518 11.65 45.60 4.07
C ASN A 518 12.65 46.64 3.54
N GLY A 519 12.60 46.94 2.23
CA GLY A 519 13.50 47.89 1.56
C GLY A 519 14.88 47.33 1.19
N VAL A 520 15.13 46.02 1.37
CA VAL A 520 16.34 45.34 0.91
C VAL A 520 16.03 44.62 -0.40
N SER A 521 16.72 44.99 -1.48
CA SER A 521 16.66 44.26 -2.76
C SER A 521 17.36 42.91 -2.65
N LEU A 522 16.76 41.90 -3.28
CA LEU A 522 17.25 40.52 -3.32
C LEU A 522 17.99 40.20 -4.65
N GLY A 523 17.84 41.06 -5.67
CA GLY A 523 18.47 40.98 -7.00
C GLY A 523 18.16 42.18 -7.88
#